data_AF-A0A061RCB3-F1
#
_entry.id   AF-A0A061RCB3-F1
#
_cell.length_a   1.000
_cell.length_b   1.000
_cell.length_c   1.000
_cell.angle_alpha   90.00
_cell.angle_beta   90.00
_cell.angle_gamma   90.00
#
_symmetry.space_group_name_H-M   'P 1'
#
loop_
_entity.id
_entity.type
_entity.pdbx_description
1 polymer ?
#
loop_
_entity_poly.entity_id
_entity_poly.type
_entity_poly.pdbx_seq_one_letter_code
_entity_poly.pdbx_strand_id
1 'polypeptide(L)' 'EPLAGLDWEARAGIAKLLDRLKEECTLIVVSHDLKELLPIVDVSWQMLPGGKLEGSRQPR' A
#
# COMPACT_ATOMS: atom_id res chain seq x y z
N GLU A 1 9.61 0.28 5.51
CA GLU A 1 9.25 1.09 4.32
C GLU A 1 9.90 0.47 3.09
N PRO A 2 9.13 -0.18 2.20
CA PRO A 2 9.69 -0.79 0.99
C PRO A 2 10.00 0.22 -0.13
N LEU A 3 9.56 1.48 0.01
CA LEU A 3 9.65 2.52 -1.04
C LEU A 3 10.64 3.65 -0.72
N ALA A 4 11.29 3.60 0.45
CA ALA A 4 12.24 4.63 0.87
C ALA A 4 13.50 4.59 -0.03
N GLY A 5 13.84 5.73 -0.66
CA GLY A 5 15.05 5.88 -1.47
C GLY A 5 14.98 5.39 -2.92
N LEU A 6 13.78 5.00 -3.41
CA LEU A 6 13.58 4.58 -4.80
C LEU A 6 13.05 5.71 -5.69
N ASP A 7 13.58 5.79 -6.91
CA ASP A 7 13.06 6.64 -7.99
C ASP A 7 11.66 6.19 -8.44
N TRP A 8 10.86 7.12 -8.98
CA TRP A 8 9.45 6.92 -9.33
C TRP A 8 9.20 5.70 -10.25
N GLU A 9 10.14 5.38 -11.14
CA GLU A 9 10.06 4.24 -12.05
C GLU A 9 10.16 2.89 -11.30
N ALA A 10 11.07 2.80 -10.32
CA ALA A 10 11.22 1.61 -9.49
C ALA A 10 9.98 1.37 -8.62
N ARG A 11 9.34 2.44 -8.15
CA ARG A 11 8.11 2.33 -7.36
C ARG A 11 6.91 1.86 -8.18
N ALA A 12 6.78 2.31 -9.44
CA ALA A 12 5.78 1.80 -10.36
C ALA A 12 5.97 0.29 -10.64
N GLY A 13 7.23 -0.15 -10.76
CA GLY A 13 7.57 -1.58 -10.87
C GLY A 13 7.13 -2.38 -9.65
N ILE A 14 7.37 -1.85 -8.45
CA ILE A 14 6.94 -2.48 -7.19
C ILE A 14 5.41 -2.55 -7.10
N ALA A 15 4.70 -1.48 -7.44
CA ALA A 15 3.23 -1.49 -7.44
C ALA A 15 2.68 -2.58 -8.36
N LYS A 16 3.23 -2.72 -9.57
CA LYS A 16 2.84 -3.78 -10.52
C LYS A 16 3.16 -5.18 -10.00
N LEU A 17 4.28 -5.36 -9.31
CA LEU A 17 4.63 -6.64 -8.70
C LEU A 17 3.66 -7.00 -7.56
N LEU A 18 3.36 -6.04 -6.68
CA LEU A 18 2.42 -6.22 -5.57
C LEU A 18 1.00 -6.51 -6.09
N ASP A 19 0.59 -5.89 -7.18
CA ASP A 19 -0.71 -6.13 -7.83
C ASP A 19 -0.86 -7.56 -8.36
N ARG A 20 0.21 -8.16 -8.88
CA ARG A 20 0.19 -9.57 -9.27
C ARG A 20 0.22 -10.51 -8.06
N LEU A 21 1.02 -10.16 -7.04
CA LEU A 21 1.16 -10.99 -5.85
C LEU A 21 -0.14 -11.03 -5.00
N LYS A 22 -0.93 -9.94 -4.97
CA LYS A 22 -2.21 -9.93 -4.23
C LYS A 22 -3.27 -10.88 -4.79
N GLU A 23 -3.12 -11.36 -6.03
CA GLU A 23 -4.00 -12.39 -6.61
C GLU A 23 -3.72 -13.77 -6.01
N GLU A 24 -2.48 -14.02 -5.56
CA GLU A 24 -2.04 -15.31 -5.05
C GLU A 24 -1.97 -15.36 -3.51
N CYS A 25 -1.86 -14.21 -2.84
CA CYS A 25 -1.74 -14.13 -1.38
C CYS A 25 -2.28 -12.82 -0.78
N THR A 26 -2.52 -12.83 0.53
CA THR A 26 -2.88 -11.60 1.26
C THR A 26 -1.62 -10.81 1.59
N LEU A 27 -1.54 -9.58 1.08
CA LEU A 27 -0.42 -8.66 1.33
C LEU A 27 -0.82 -7.60 2.37
N ILE A 28 0.06 -7.37 3.34
CA ILE A 28 -0.05 -6.27 4.32
C ILE A 28 1.17 -5.37 4.13
N VAL A 29 0.94 -4.12 3.75
CA VAL A 29 2.01 -3.14 3.49
C VAL A 29 1.92 -2.00 4.50
N VAL A 30 3.04 -1.70 5.16
CA VAL A 30 3.18 -0.56 6.08
C VAL A 30 4.13 0.46 5.45
N SER A 31 3.62 1.68 5.24
CA SER A 31 4.37 2.79 4.64
C SER A 31 3.95 4.13 5.24
N HIS A 32 4.85 5.11 5.24
CA HIS A 32 4.54 6.51 5.60
C HIS A 32 3.84 7.27 4.45
N ASP A 33 4.09 6.87 3.21
CA ASP A 33 3.41 7.38 2.02
C ASP A 33 2.89 6.20 1.20
N LEU A 34 1.57 6.16 1.03
CA LEU A 34 0.84 5.12 0.31
C LEU A 34 0.32 5.60 -1.04
N LYS A 35 0.56 6.86 -1.44
CA LYS A 35 -0.04 7.46 -2.65
C LYS A 35 0.09 6.58 -3.90
N GLU A 36 1.24 5.94 -4.06
CA GLU A 36 1.54 5.10 -5.22
C GLU A 36 0.94 3.70 -5.15
N LEU A 37 0.56 3.24 -3.95
CA LEU A 37 -0.10 1.94 -3.74
C LEU A 37 -1.63 2.09 -3.71
N LEU A 38 -2.17 3.30 -3.55
CA LEU A 38 -3.62 3.55 -3.55
C LEU A 38 -4.38 2.87 -4.71
N PRO A 39 -3.88 2.83 -5.96
CA PRO A 39 -4.61 2.20 -7.07
C PRO A 39 -4.82 0.69 -6.91
N ILE A 40 -3.98 0.02 -6.11
CA ILE A 40 -3.99 -1.45 -5.96
C ILE A 40 -4.47 -1.89 -4.56
N VAL A 41 -4.73 -0.94 -3.65
CA VAL A 41 -5.13 -1.21 -2.27
C VAL A 41 -6.62 -1.49 -2.20
N ASP A 42 -6.98 -2.65 -1.63
CA ASP A 42 -8.39 -2.99 -1.36
C ASP A 42 -8.92 -2.30 -0.09
N VAL A 43 -8.08 -2.27 0.95
CA VAL A 43 -8.39 -1.67 2.25
C VAL A 43 -7.16 -0.94 2.76
N SER A 44 -7.33 0.30 3.19
CA SER A 44 -6.30 1.07 3.89
C SER A 44 -6.70 1.30 5.33
N TRP A 45 -5.71 1.24 6.23
CA TRP A 45 -5.87 1.62 7.64
C TRP A 45 -4.93 2.76 7.97
N GLN A 46 -5.46 3.80 8.59
CA GLN A 46 -4.67 4.86 9.17
C GLN A 46 -4.54 4.62 10.67
N MET A 47 -3.29 4.57 11.14
CA MET A 47 -3.01 4.53 12.57
C MET A 47 -2.95 5.95 13.13
N LEU A 48 -3.90 6.24 14.01
CA LEU A 48 -4.02 7.51 14.71
C LEU A 48 -3.27 7.48 16.06
N PRO A 49 -2.98 8.65 16.64
CA PRO A 49 -2.43 8.73 17.99
C PRO A 49 -3.25 7.92 19.00
N GLY A 50 -2.56 7.28 19.94
CA GLY A 50 -3.19 6.40 20.93
C GLY A 50 -3.52 5.00 20.43
N GLY A 51 -2.98 4.58 19.27
CA GLY A 51 -3.12 3.20 18.77
C GLY A 51 -4.48 2.89 18.14
N LYS A 52 -5.27 3.91 17.84
CA LYS A 52 -6.57 3.76 17.16
C LYS A 52 -6.34 3.54 15.66
N LEU A 53 -7.04 2.56 15.07
CA LEU A 53 -7.03 2.31 13.63
C LEU A 53 -8.35 2.77 13.01
N GLU A 54 -8.27 3.55 11.94
CA GLU A 54 -9.42 3.92 11.11
C GLU A 54 -9.26 3.32 9.72
N GLY A 55 -10.22 2.48 9.33
CA GLY A 55 -10.21 1.77 8.06
C GLY A 55 -11.07 2.45 6.99
N SER A 56 -10.56 2.50 5.77
CA SER A 56 -11.32 2.90 4.58
C SER A 56 -11.16 1.84 3.49
N ARG A 57 -12.28 1.44 2.89
CA ARG A 57 -12.29 0.52 1.76
C ARG A 57 -12.35 1.32 0.47
N GLN A 58 -11.41 1.08 -0.45
CA GLN A 58 -11.45 1.73 -1.76
C GLN A 58 -12.51 1.03 -2.63
N PRO A 59 -13.33 1.78 -3.40
CA PRO A 59 -14.13 1.18 -4.46
C PRO A 59 -13.16 0.61 -5.51
N ARG A 60 -13.37 -0.66 -5.89
CA ARG A 60 -12.64 -1.30 -6.99
C ARG A 60 -13.16 -0.82 -8.34
#